data_AF-A0A822B5R0-F1
#
_entry.id   AF-A0A822B5R0-F1
#
_cell.length_a   1.000
_cell.length_b   1.000
_cell.length_c   1.000
_cell.angle_alpha   90.00
_cell.angle_beta   90.00
_cell.angle_gamma   90.00
#
_symmetry.space_group_name_H-M   'P 1'
#
loop_
_entity.id
_entity.type
_entity.pdbx_description
1 polymer ?
#
loop_
_entity_poly.entity_id
_entity_poly.type
_entity_poly.pdbx_seq_one_letter_code
_entity_poly.pdbx_strand_id
1 'polypeptide(L)'
;MIVLGGSSDQPQESMGAFQEFPQVEAARLFSKYAARISSLERVPFFVEKAVRSSIYSPSGVSYLDIPGELVTSSINSSQIEQPPKHQAPPKPAASRESLGEFFNLLKQSKKPLVIVGKGCSYGFAEEELKKFIEQYNLPFLATPMGKGTLDDRHPLSVGAARSTALKDADCIILLGARLNWMLHFGKPPRFDPDVKIVQIDTDTNELHNNVQSALAIQADLNTVLKQLNENETKWKYDAATQWWNLLRKKLAANKQRSD
;
A
#
# COMPACT_ATOMS: atom_id res chain seq x y z
N MET A 1 2.32 13.23 3.30
CA MET A 1 3.29 14.19 3.88
C MET A 1 3.26 15.46 3.06
N ILE A 2 3.36 16.63 3.69
CA ILE A 2 3.43 17.91 2.98
C ILE A 2 4.68 18.63 3.46
N VAL A 3 5.52 19.07 2.54
CA VAL A 3 6.72 19.86 2.80
C VAL A 3 6.42 21.30 2.41
N LEU A 4 6.64 22.23 3.33
CA LEU A 4 6.51 23.67 3.11
C LEU A 4 7.92 24.26 3.01
N GLY A 5 8.28 24.83 1.87
CA GLY A 5 9.57 25.47 1.64
C GLY A 5 9.43 26.98 1.51
N GLY A 6 10.22 27.74 2.26
CA GLY A 6 10.38 29.17 2.01
C GLY A 6 11.31 29.40 0.82
N SER A 7 10.97 30.34 -0.06
CA SER A 7 11.77 30.70 -1.23
C SER A 7 12.00 32.21 -1.33
N SER A 8 12.92 32.61 -2.20
CA SER A 8 13.20 34.02 -2.48
C SER A 8 11.97 34.76 -3.02
N ASP A 9 11.94 36.07 -2.86
CA ASP A 9 10.87 36.93 -3.38
C ASP A 9 10.80 36.81 -4.91
N GLN A 10 9.59 36.74 -5.47
CA GLN A 10 9.41 36.52 -6.92
C GLN A 10 10.06 37.62 -7.78
N PRO A 11 10.01 38.92 -7.41
CA PRO A 11 10.68 39.97 -8.18
C PRO A 11 12.20 39.86 -8.25
N GLN A 12 12.83 39.06 -7.36
CA GLN A 12 14.29 38.88 -7.31
C GLN A 12 14.78 37.68 -8.13
N GLU A 13 13.88 36.91 -8.75
CA GLU A 13 14.26 35.75 -9.56
C GLU A 13 15.23 36.15 -10.70
N SER A 14 16.28 35.35 -10.90
CA SER A 14 17.38 35.61 -11.85
C SER A 14 18.28 36.81 -11.51
N MET A 15 18.13 37.42 -10.33
CA MET A 15 18.98 38.53 -9.86
C MET A 15 20.11 38.06 -8.91
N GLY A 16 20.17 36.77 -8.57
CA GLY A 16 21.07 36.26 -7.54
C GLY A 16 20.53 36.49 -6.14
N ALA A 17 19.22 36.27 -5.96
CA ALA A 17 18.54 36.44 -4.68
C ALA A 17 19.14 35.54 -3.59
N PHE A 18 18.92 35.92 -2.32
CA PHE A 18 19.36 35.10 -1.20
C PHE A 18 18.71 33.70 -1.27
N GLN A 19 19.54 32.66 -1.31
CA GLN A 19 19.09 31.26 -1.49
C GLN A 19 18.23 31.02 -2.75
N GLU A 20 18.49 31.77 -3.83
CA GLU A 20 17.83 31.56 -5.12
C GLU A 20 18.06 30.13 -5.62
N PHE A 21 16.97 29.38 -5.80
CA PHE A 21 17.01 28.00 -6.28
C PHE A 21 15.65 27.61 -6.90
N PRO A 22 15.62 26.84 -8.00
CA PRO A 22 14.39 26.34 -8.61
C PRO A 22 13.80 25.18 -7.78
N GLN A 23 13.30 25.50 -6.58
CA GLN A 23 12.87 24.50 -5.59
C GLN A 23 11.70 23.65 -6.10
N VAL A 24 10.75 24.24 -6.83
CA VAL A 24 9.58 23.51 -7.37
C VAL A 24 10.01 22.48 -8.41
N GLU A 25 10.89 22.85 -9.33
CA GLU A 25 11.45 21.99 -10.37
C GLU A 25 12.24 20.84 -9.75
N ALA A 26 13.08 21.15 -8.77
CA ALA A 26 13.86 20.16 -8.04
C ALA A 26 12.98 19.16 -7.26
N ALA A 27 11.93 19.65 -6.61
CA ALA A 27 11.02 18.82 -5.82
C ALA A 27 10.07 17.97 -6.68
N ARG A 28 9.85 18.33 -7.94
CA ARG A 28 8.86 17.69 -8.82
C ARG A 28 9.13 16.20 -9.05
N LEU A 29 10.39 15.79 -9.12
CA LEU A 29 10.77 14.38 -9.32
C LEU A 29 10.48 13.49 -8.10
N PHE A 30 10.33 14.08 -6.92
CA PHE A 30 10.21 13.36 -5.64
C PHE A 30 8.83 13.52 -4.99
N SER A 31 7.91 14.23 -5.63
CA SER A 31 6.60 14.56 -5.09
C SER A 31 5.49 14.27 -6.10
N LYS A 32 4.31 13.91 -5.60
CA LYS A 32 3.09 13.80 -6.41
C LYS A 32 2.59 15.16 -6.86
N TYR A 33 2.92 16.19 -6.09
CA TYR A 33 2.52 17.56 -6.35
C TYR A 33 3.62 18.50 -5.85
N ALA A 34 4.14 19.34 -6.74
CA ALA A 34 5.03 20.44 -6.41
C ALA A 34 4.48 21.71 -7.02
N ALA A 35 4.32 22.77 -6.23
CA ALA A 35 3.84 24.05 -6.72
C ALA A 35 4.35 25.22 -5.87
N ARG A 36 4.58 26.36 -6.52
CA ARG A 36 4.76 27.67 -5.87
C ARG A 36 3.43 28.36 -5.72
N ILE A 37 3.18 28.94 -4.55
CA ILE A 37 1.99 29.75 -4.29
C ILE A 37 2.16 31.07 -5.04
N SER A 38 1.20 31.39 -5.91
CA SER A 38 1.27 32.57 -6.76
C SER A 38 0.83 33.86 -6.08
N SER A 39 -0.05 33.78 -5.07
CA SER A 39 -0.61 34.94 -4.38
C SER A 39 -1.30 34.56 -3.06
N LEU A 40 -1.57 35.54 -2.20
CA LEU A 40 -2.22 35.34 -0.90
C LEU A 40 -3.66 34.80 -1.01
N GLU A 41 -4.44 35.29 -1.96
CA GLU A 41 -5.83 34.87 -2.24
C GLU A 41 -5.92 33.37 -2.47
N ARG A 42 -4.86 32.80 -3.08
CA ARG A 42 -4.83 31.43 -3.54
C ARG A 42 -4.21 30.44 -2.56
N VAL A 43 -3.66 30.90 -1.44
CA VAL A 43 -3.06 30.01 -0.42
C VAL A 43 -3.99 28.84 -0.07
N PRO A 44 -5.29 29.04 0.22
CA PRO A 44 -6.17 27.92 0.57
C PRO A 44 -6.29 26.87 -0.53
N PHE A 45 -6.36 27.28 -1.81
CA PHE A 45 -6.39 26.37 -2.95
C PHE A 45 -5.12 25.49 -3.02
N PHE A 46 -3.94 26.09 -2.89
CA PHE A 46 -2.68 25.34 -2.97
C PHE A 46 -2.53 24.36 -1.81
N VAL A 47 -2.93 24.78 -0.60
CA VAL A 47 -2.93 23.93 0.59
C VAL A 47 -3.89 22.76 0.43
N GLU A 48 -5.14 23.02 0.01
CA GLU A 48 -6.13 21.97 -0.27
C GLU A 48 -5.55 20.95 -1.26
N LYS A 49 -5.05 21.42 -2.41
CA LYS A 49 -4.55 20.54 -3.47
C LYS A 49 -3.33 19.74 -3.02
N ALA A 50 -2.44 20.31 -2.20
CA ALA A 50 -1.31 19.60 -1.61
C ALA A 50 -1.77 18.51 -0.64
N VAL A 51 -2.74 18.79 0.24
CA VAL A 51 -3.33 17.82 1.16
C VAL A 51 -3.94 16.67 0.36
N ARG A 52 -4.87 16.98 -0.57
CA ARG A 52 -5.54 15.99 -1.41
C ARG A 52 -4.55 15.12 -2.18
N SER A 53 -3.56 15.73 -2.84
CA SER A 53 -2.54 14.99 -3.60
C SER A 53 -1.71 14.05 -2.72
N SER A 54 -1.48 14.42 -1.46
CA SER A 54 -0.68 13.62 -0.52
C SER A 54 -1.43 12.41 0.06
N ILE A 55 -2.76 12.48 0.19
CA ILE A 55 -3.58 11.43 0.85
C ILE A 55 -4.34 10.54 -0.13
N TYR A 56 -4.62 11.01 -1.35
CA TYR A 56 -5.29 10.20 -2.38
C TYR A 56 -4.34 9.13 -2.92
N SER A 57 -4.86 7.93 -3.19
CA SER A 57 -4.04 6.79 -3.61
C SER A 57 -3.40 6.99 -5.01
N PRO A 58 -2.16 6.54 -5.22
CA PRO A 58 -1.20 6.12 -4.18
C PRO A 58 -0.81 7.30 -3.30
N SER A 59 -0.81 7.15 -1.97
CA SER A 59 -0.44 8.26 -1.07
C SER A 59 1.03 8.65 -1.25
N GLY A 60 1.36 9.91 -0.97
CA GLY A 60 2.70 10.42 -1.28
C GLY A 60 3.03 11.79 -0.68
N VAL A 61 4.08 12.39 -1.23
CA VAL A 61 4.60 13.69 -0.79
C VAL A 61 4.06 14.78 -1.68
N SER A 62 3.65 15.90 -1.07
CA SER A 62 3.41 17.16 -1.74
C SER A 62 4.42 18.19 -1.26
N TYR A 63 4.90 19.05 -2.14
CA TYR A 63 5.77 20.18 -1.85
C TYR A 63 5.06 21.49 -2.22
N LEU A 64 5.05 22.44 -1.29
CA LEU A 64 4.56 23.79 -1.51
C LEU A 64 5.69 24.78 -1.27
N ASP A 65 6.01 25.55 -2.29
CA ASP A 65 6.95 26.66 -2.25
C ASP A 65 6.20 27.96 -1.90
N ILE A 66 6.70 28.66 -0.90
CA ILE A 66 6.12 29.88 -0.32
C ILE A 66 7.15 31.01 -0.48
N PRO A 67 6.95 31.92 -1.45
CA PRO A 67 7.81 33.11 -1.61
C PRO A 67 7.85 33.97 -0.35
N GLY A 68 9.03 34.49 -0.01
CA GLY A 68 9.28 35.29 1.18
C GLY A 68 8.31 36.46 1.33
N GLU A 69 8.11 37.22 0.25
CA GLU A 69 7.20 38.35 0.19
C GLU A 69 5.76 38.01 0.58
N LEU A 70 5.27 36.79 0.28
CA LEU A 70 3.92 36.37 0.67
C LEU A 70 3.80 36.17 2.18
N VAL A 71 4.87 35.76 2.86
CA VAL A 71 4.87 35.56 4.32
C VAL A 71 4.69 36.88 5.06
N THR A 72 5.27 37.96 4.53
CA THR A 72 5.21 39.31 5.11
C THR A 72 4.04 40.15 4.61
N SER A 73 3.36 39.71 3.55
CA SER A 73 2.25 40.44 2.94
C SER A 73 0.93 40.23 3.70
N SER A 74 -0.03 41.12 3.44
CA SER A 74 -1.38 41.01 4.00
C SER A 74 -2.42 41.31 2.93
N ILE A 75 -3.61 40.74 3.11
CA ILE A 75 -4.76 40.92 2.22
C ILE A 75 -6.04 41.04 3.05
N ASN A 76 -7.07 41.69 2.52
CA ASN A 76 -8.38 41.65 3.13
C ASN A 76 -8.92 40.21 3.09
N SER A 77 -9.43 39.71 4.21
CA SER A 77 -9.98 38.35 4.31
C SER A 77 -11.16 38.11 3.36
N SER A 78 -11.88 39.17 2.94
CA SER A 78 -12.95 39.07 1.95
C SER A 78 -12.47 38.69 0.55
N GLN A 79 -11.18 38.85 0.26
CA GLN A 79 -10.57 38.49 -1.03
C GLN A 79 -10.04 37.05 -1.04
N ILE A 80 -10.08 36.34 0.09
CA ILE A 80 -9.61 34.96 0.18
C ILE A 80 -10.63 34.03 -0.45
N GLU A 81 -10.23 33.33 -1.51
CA GLU A 81 -11.05 32.30 -2.14
C GLU A 81 -10.93 30.98 -1.37
N GLN A 82 -12.03 30.54 -0.77
CA GLN A 82 -12.09 29.25 -0.08
C GLN A 82 -12.42 28.14 -1.07
N PRO A 83 -11.48 27.21 -1.37
CA PRO A 83 -11.80 26.07 -2.22
C PRO A 83 -12.80 25.16 -1.51
N PRO A 84 -13.63 24.42 -2.26
CA PRO A 84 -14.47 23.40 -1.67
C PRO A 84 -13.58 22.38 -0.94
N LYS A 85 -13.95 22.04 0.29
CA LYS A 85 -13.28 20.96 1.03
C LYS A 85 -13.52 19.65 0.27
N HIS A 86 -12.46 19.06 -0.25
CA HIS A 86 -12.57 17.78 -0.93
C HIS A 86 -12.91 16.66 0.06
N GLN A 87 -13.61 15.65 -0.46
CA GLN A 87 -14.03 14.47 0.31
C GLN A 87 -12.81 13.63 0.71
N ALA A 88 -13.02 12.69 1.64
CA ALA A 88 -12.01 11.69 1.93
C ALA A 88 -11.65 10.90 0.65
N PRO A 89 -10.41 10.36 0.54
CA PRO A 89 -10.03 9.50 -0.57
C PRO A 89 -11.08 8.40 -0.80
N PRO A 90 -11.46 8.12 -2.06
CA PRO A 90 -12.39 7.04 -2.36
C PRO A 90 -11.79 5.72 -1.90
N LYS A 91 -12.65 4.85 -1.36
CA LYS A 91 -12.29 3.49 -0.91
C LYS A 91 -12.90 2.49 -1.87
N PRO A 92 -12.22 2.13 -2.97
CA PRO A 92 -12.78 1.20 -3.95
C PRO A 92 -13.08 -0.15 -3.30
N ALA A 93 -14.20 -0.74 -3.68
CA ALA A 93 -14.63 -2.07 -3.24
C ALA A 93 -14.43 -3.08 -4.37
N ALA A 94 -14.28 -4.36 -4.04
CA ALA A 94 -14.26 -5.42 -5.03
C ALA A 94 -15.66 -5.69 -5.60
N SER A 95 -15.72 -6.01 -6.89
CA SER A 95 -16.95 -6.49 -7.54
C SER A 95 -17.35 -7.88 -7.02
N ARG A 96 -18.62 -8.25 -7.18
CA ARG A 96 -19.09 -9.59 -6.77
C ARG A 96 -18.42 -10.69 -7.59
N GLU A 97 -18.18 -10.41 -8.86
CA GLU A 97 -17.50 -11.29 -9.81
C GLU A 97 -16.05 -11.55 -9.35
N SER A 98 -15.31 -10.49 -9.02
CA SER A 98 -13.94 -10.61 -8.51
C SER A 98 -13.87 -11.36 -7.17
N LEU A 99 -14.84 -11.15 -6.27
CA LEU A 99 -14.93 -11.91 -5.02
C LEU A 99 -15.22 -13.40 -5.29
N GLY A 100 -16.10 -13.71 -6.24
CA GLY A 100 -16.38 -15.08 -6.65
C GLY A 100 -15.13 -15.77 -7.22
N GLU A 101 -14.41 -15.09 -8.09
CA GLU A 101 -13.16 -15.59 -8.67
C GLU A 101 -12.06 -15.77 -7.61
N PHE A 102 -11.94 -14.83 -6.67
CA PHE A 102 -11.03 -14.93 -5.53
C PHE A 102 -11.26 -16.23 -4.76
N PHE A 103 -12.51 -16.51 -4.37
CA PHE A 103 -12.83 -17.74 -3.63
C PHE A 103 -12.65 -19.00 -4.48
N ASN A 104 -12.89 -18.94 -5.79
CA ASN A 104 -12.62 -20.06 -6.68
C ASN A 104 -11.12 -20.40 -6.70
N LEU A 105 -10.24 -19.40 -6.89
CA LEU A 105 -8.79 -19.58 -6.86
C LEU A 105 -8.30 -20.09 -5.51
N LEU A 106 -8.82 -19.53 -4.42
CA LEU A 106 -8.47 -19.93 -3.05
C LEU A 106 -8.86 -21.39 -2.76
N LYS A 107 -10.08 -21.81 -3.15
CA LYS A 107 -10.58 -23.17 -2.92
C LYS A 107 -9.87 -24.23 -3.76
N GLN A 108 -9.38 -23.86 -4.94
CA GLN A 108 -8.59 -24.76 -5.80
C GLN A 108 -7.13 -24.91 -5.35
N SER A 109 -6.62 -23.96 -4.56
CA SER A 109 -5.23 -23.96 -4.10
C SER A 109 -4.96 -25.07 -3.09
N LYS A 110 -3.88 -25.82 -3.32
CA LYS A 110 -3.40 -26.86 -2.40
C LYS A 110 -2.36 -26.31 -1.43
N LYS A 111 -1.66 -25.24 -1.79
CA LYS A 111 -0.59 -24.60 -1.01
C LYS A 111 -0.77 -23.08 -0.99
N PRO A 112 -1.88 -22.55 -0.43
CA PRO A 112 -2.15 -21.12 -0.41
C PRO A 112 -1.15 -20.42 0.52
N LEU A 113 -0.86 -19.16 0.23
CA LEU A 113 -0.05 -18.28 1.07
C LEU A 113 -0.57 -16.85 0.97
N VAL A 114 -0.75 -16.18 2.11
CA VAL A 114 -1.04 -14.75 2.16
C VAL A 114 0.25 -13.96 2.42
N ILE A 115 0.51 -12.92 1.63
CA ILE A 115 1.59 -11.97 1.87
C ILE A 115 1.00 -10.62 2.27
N VAL A 116 1.33 -10.20 3.48
CA VAL A 116 0.87 -8.95 4.08
C VAL A 116 1.88 -7.84 3.82
N GLY A 117 1.47 -6.86 3.02
CA GLY A 117 2.23 -5.66 2.73
C GLY A 117 1.92 -4.51 3.70
N LYS A 118 2.72 -3.45 3.60
CA LYS A 118 2.46 -2.20 4.35
C LYS A 118 1.11 -1.56 4.03
N GLY A 119 0.54 -1.86 2.86
CA GLY A 119 -0.76 -1.34 2.45
C GLY A 119 -1.89 -1.74 3.41
N CYS A 120 -1.78 -2.90 4.08
CA CYS A 120 -2.75 -3.29 5.10
C CYS A 120 -2.76 -2.34 6.30
N SER A 121 -1.58 -1.98 6.82
CA SER A 121 -1.49 -1.03 7.93
C SER A 121 -1.87 0.39 7.51
N TYR A 122 -1.45 0.83 6.32
CA TYR A 122 -1.89 2.13 5.76
C TYR A 122 -3.42 2.21 5.55
N GLY A 123 -4.06 1.08 5.25
CA GLY A 123 -5.51 0.96 5.12
C GLY A 123 -6.25 0.76 6.43
N PHE A 124 -5.56 0.73 7.59
CA PHE A 124 -6.13 0.38 8.89
C PHE A 124 -6.91 -0.94 8.87
N ALA A 125 -6.34 -1.95 8.21
CA ALA A 125 -6.99 -3.23 7.94
C ALA A 125 -6.63 -4.33 8.94
N GLU A 126 -6.00 -4.02 10.08
CA GLU A 126 -5.46 -4.98 11.04
C GLU A 126 -6.52 -5.97 11.55
N GLU A 127 -7.65 -5.46 12.04
CA GLU A 127 -8.73 -6.28 12.58
C GLU A 127 -9.37 -7.19 11.52
N GLU A 128 -9.60 -6.65 10.33
CA GLU A 128 -10.24 -7.39 9.24
C GLU A 128 -9.29 -8.40 8.60
N LEU A 129 -7.99 -8.09 8.55
CA LEU A 129 -6.94 -9.01 8.16
C LEU A 129 -6.86 -10.18 9.14
N LYS A 130 -6.87 -9.90 10.45
CA LYS A 130 -6.86 -10.95 11.47
C LYS A 130 -8.04 -11.90 11.31
N LYS A 131 -9.26 -11.34 11.22
CA LYS A 131 -10.48 -12.11 10.97
C LYS A 131 -10.36 -12.95 9.70
N PHE A 132 -9.89 -12.38 8.60
CA PHE A 132 -9.73 -13.09 7.33
C PHE A 132 -8.77 -14.29 7.47
N ILE A 133 -7.59 -14.07 8.06
CA ILE A 133 -6.57 -15.10 8.27
C ILE A 133 -7.10 -16.23 9.17
N GLU A 134 -7.76 -15.90 10.28
CA GLU A 134 -8.30 -16.87 11.25
C GLU A 134 -9.55 -17.60 10.71
N GLN A 135 -10.45 -16.89 10.04
CA GLN A 135 -11.69 -17.43 9.47
C GLN A 135 -11.37 -18.52 8.46
N TYR A 136 -10.40 -18.28 7.57
CA TYR A 136 -10.03 -19.21 6.50
C TYR A 136 -8.82 -20.08 6.81
N ASN A 137 -8.20 -19.93 8.00
CA ASN A 137 -7.05 -20.70 8.47
C ASN A 137 -5.85 -20.68 7.48
N LEU A 138 -5.53 -19.48 6.99
CA LEU A 138 -4.53 -19.29 5.93
C LEU A 138 -3.13 -19.03 6.51
N PRO A 139 -2.07 -19.70 6.00
CA PRO A 139 -0.70 -19.33 6.36
C PRO A 139 -0.38 -17.96 5.78
N PHE A 140 0.28 -17.12 6.57
CA PHE A 140 0.66 -15.78 6.12
C PHE A 140 2.11 -15.44 6.46
N LEU A 141 2.68 -14.53 5.70
CA LEU A 141 3.92 -13.85 6.07
C LEU A 141 3.80 -12.35 5.81
N ALA A 142 4.52 -11.55 6.58
CA ALA A 142 4.58 -10.12 6.38
C ALA A 142 5.86 -9.72 5.64
N THR A 143 5.75 -8.73 4.75
CA THR A 143 6.91 -7.97 4.26
C THR A 143 7.52 -7.17 5.43
N PRO A 144 8.78 -6.70 5.35
CA PRO A 144 9.39 -5.99 6.49
C PRO A 144 8.58 -4.80 7.01
N MET A 145 7.96 -4.02 6.09
CA MET A 145 7.08 -2.90 6.47
C MET A 145 5.63 -3.32 6.75
N GLY A 146 5.26 -4.57 6.46
CA GLY A 146 3.96 -5.14 6.83
C GLY A 146 3.97 -5.81 8.21
N LYS A 147 5.15 -6.05 8.80
CA LYS A 147 5.28 -6.62 10.13
C LYS A 147 4.55 -5.78 11.17
N GLY A 148 3.91 -6.43 12.13
CA GLY A 148 3.11 -5.78 13.15
C GLY A 148 1.68 -5.41 12.73
N THR A 149 1.33 -5.48 11.43
CA THR A 149 -0.09 -5.40 11.00
C THR A 149 -0.90 -6.55 11.60
N LEU A 150 -0.28 -7.73 11.68
CA LEU A 150 -0.69 -8.83 12.53
C LEU A 150 0.53 -9.25 13.35
N ASP A 151 0.34 -9.78 14.56
CA ASP A 151 1.46 -10.20 15.42
C ASP A 151 2.35 -11.21 14.68
N ASP A 152 3.65 -10.93 14.59
CA ASP A 152 4.62 -11.82 13.93
C ASP A 152 4.67 -13.22 14.58
N ARG A 153 4.25 -13.34 15.86
CA ARG A 153 4.18 -14.59 16.64
C ARG A 153 2.85 -15.32 16.47
N HIS A 154 1.93 -14.81 15.64
CA HIS A 154 0.64 -15.43 15.40
C HIS A 154 0.81 -16.91 14.97
N PRO A 155 -0.02 -17.86 15.43
CA PRO A 155 0.15 -19.28 15.12
C PRO A 155 0.13 -19.62 13.62
N LEU A 156 -0.53 -18.78 12.82
CA LEU A 156 -0.60 -18.92 11.36
C LEU A 156 0.53 -18.16 10.61
N SER A 157 1.42 -17.48 11.32
CA SER A 157 2.58 -16.80 10.74
C SER A 157 3.63 -17.83 10.31
N VAL A 158 4.03 -17.75 9.04
CA VAL A 158 5.08 -18.60 8.45
C VAL A 158 6.34 -17.81 8.09
N GLY A 159 6.53 -16.63 8.69
CA GLY A 159 7.65 -15.74 8.39
C GLY A 159 9.03 -16.39 8.53
N ALA A 160 9.23 -17.24 9.54
CA ALA A 160 10.48 -17.99 9.72
C ALA A 160 10.69 -19.09 8.64
N ALA A 161 9.66 -19.50 7.92
CA ALA A 161 9.71 -20.45 6.81
C ALA A 161 9.61 -19.78 5.43
N ARG A 162 9.82 -18.45 5.35
CA ARG A 162 9.63 -17.61 4.14
C ARG A 162 10.15 -18.22 2.85
N SER A 163 11.39 -18.71 2.82
CA SER A 163 11.99 -19.25 1.60
C SER A 163 11.23 -20.46 1.04
N THR A 164 10.77 -21.36 1.92
CA THR A 164 9.95 -22.52 1.54
C THR A 164 8.55 -22.06 1.15
N ALA A 165 7.96 -21.16 1.95
CA ALA A 165 6.62 -20.65 1.71
C ALA A 165 6.48 -20.00 0.33
N LEU A 166 7.42 -19.13 -0.05
CA LEU A 166 7.42 -18.47 -1.36
C LEU A 166 7.68 -19.44 -2.51
N LYS A 167 8.64 -20.35 -2.35
CA LYS A 167 9.07 -21.27 -3.41
C LYS A 167 7.99 -22.28 -3.74
N ASP A 168 7.31 -22.80 -2.72
CA ASP A 168 6.43 -23.96 -2.88
C ASP A 168 4.95 -23.58 -2.92
N ALA A 169 4.54 -22.33 -2.68
CA ALA A 169 3.13 -21.93 -2.79
C ALA A 169 2.61 -22.06 -4.23
N ASP A 170 1.38 -22.53 -4.40
CA ASP A 170 0.71 -22.63 -5.71
C ASP A 170 -0.29 -21.48 -5.95
N CYS A 171 -0.68 -20.78 -4.89
CA CYS A 171 -1.50 -19.57 -4.94
C CYS A 171 -1.01 -18.59 -3.88
N ILE A 172 -0.68 -17.37 -4.28
CA ILE A 172 -0.25 -16.31 -3.38
C ILE A 172 -1.24 -15.15 -3.45
N ILE A 173 -1.79 -14.78 -2.29
CA ILE A 173 -2.65 -13.62 -2.11
C ILE A 173 -1.78 -12.46 -1.59
N LEU A 174 -1.48 -11.50 -2.46
CA LEU A 174 -0.76 -10.28 -2.13
C LEU A 174 -1.76 -9.21 -1.64
N LEU A 175 -1.64 -8.81 -0.38
CA LEU A 175 -2.45 -7.76 0.22
C LEU A 175 -1.61 -6.50 0.43
N GLY A 176 -1.74 -5.51 -0.47
CA GLY A 176 -1.05 -4.22 -0.37
C GLY A 176 0.48 -4.34 -0.37
N ALA A 177 0.97 -5.36 -1.08
CA ALA A 177 2.36 -5.73 -1.19
C ALA A 177 2.77 -5.67 -2.66
N ARG A 178 3.94 -5.09 -2.92
CA ARG A 178 4.51 -5.00 -4.27
C ARG A 178 5.46 -6.16 -4.52
N LEU A 179 5.34 -6.79 -5.67
CA LEU A 179 6.32 -7.75 -6.18
C LEU A 179 7.61 -7.02 -6.63
N ASN A 180 8.30 -6.40 -5.69
CA ASN A 180 9.56 -5.71 -5.93
C ASN A 180 10.76 -6.62 -5.58
N TRP A 181 11.96 -6.03 -5.52
CA TRP A 181 13.19 -6.75 -5.21
C TRP A 181 13.14 -7.58 -3.93
N MET A 182 12.38 -7.14 -2.91
CA MET A 182 12.20 -7.89 -1.66
C MET A 182 11.48 -9.21 -1.89
N LEU A 183 10.51 -9.23 -2.81
CA LEU A 183 9.76 -10.41 -3.20
C LEU A 183 10.27 -10.99 -4.52
N HIS A 184 11.55 -10.75 -4.85
CA HIS A 184 12.21 -11.31 -6.04
C HIS A 184 11.42 -11.10 -7.34
N PHE A 185 10.68 -10.00 -7.42
CA PHE A 185 9.78 -9.69 -8.54
C PHE A 185 8.73 -10.76 -8.85
N GLY A 186 8.43 -11.65 -7.90
CA GLY A 186 7.54 -12.80 -8.10
C GLY A 186 8.10 -13.88 -9.02
N LYS A 187 9.43 -13.92 -9.25
CA LYS A 187 10.05 -14.77 -10.26
C LYS A 187 10.77 -16.01 -9.70
N PRO A 188 10.91 -17.08 -10.51
CA PRO A 188 11.79 -18.21 -10.21
C PRO A 188 13.25 -17.78 -10.00
N PRO A 189 14.06 -18.55 -9.24
CA PRO A 189 13.72 -19.82 -8.57
C PRO A 189 13.10 -19.63 -7.17
N ARG A 190 12.78 -18.39 -6.79
CA ARG A 190 12.27 -18.05 -5.45
C ARG A 190 10.75 -18.20 -5.33
N PHE A 191 10.06 -18.20 -6.46
CA PHE A 191 8.65 -18.51 -6.61
C PHE A 191 8.52 -19.72 -7.54
N ASP A 192 7.46 -20.50 -7.35
CA ASP A 192 7.05 -21.51 -8.31
C ASP A 192 6.74 -20.83 -9.65
N PRO A 193 7.26 -21.30 -10.80
CA PRO A 193 6.97 -20.70 -12.10
C PRO A 193 5.49 -20.70 -12.47
N ASP A 194 4.69 -21.62 -11.91
CA ASP A 194 3.27 -21.77 -12.18
C ASP A 194 2.38 -21.19 -11.06
N VAL A 195 2.96 -20.43 -10.13
CA VAL A 195 2.22 -19.83 -9.01
C VAL A 195 1.13 -18.88 -9.52
N LYS A 196 -0.08 -19.04 -9.01
CA LYS A 196 -1.16 -18.09 -9.25
C LYS A 196 -1.04 -16.92 -8.29
N ILE A 197 -0.87 -15.72 -8.82
CA ILE A 197 -0.85 -14.50 -8.01
C ILE A 197 -2.25 -13.87 -8.00
N VAL A 198 -2.81 -13.69 -6.81
CA VAL A 198 -3.99 -12.85 -6.56
C VAL A 198 -3.48 -11.56 -5.92
N GLN A 199 -3.63 -10.43 -6.61
CA GLN A 199 -3.10 -9.15 -6.15
C GLN A 199 -4.21 -8.17 -5.82
N ILE A 200 -4.20 -7.67 -4.59
CA ILE A 200 -5.16 -6.67 -4.11
C ILE A 200 -4.37 -5.45 -3.65
N ASP A 201 -4.56 -4.34 -4.36
CA ASP A 201 -3.92 -3.06 -4.05
C ASP A 201 -4.84 -1.89 -4.40
N THR A 202 -4.59 -0.73 -3.79
CA THR A 202 -5.28 0.51 -4.16
C THR A 202 -4.62 1.20 -5.36
N ASP A 203 -3.31 0.98 -5.57
CA ASP A 203 -2.55 1.56 -6.67
C ASP A 203 -2.67 0.68 -7.92
N THR A 204 -3.33 1.21 -8.95
CA THR A 204 -3.52 0.51 -10.23
C THR A 204 -2.21 0.29 -10.98
N ASN A 205 -1.17 1.08 -10.71
CA ASN A 205 0.14 0.91 -11.35
C ASN A 205 0.88 -0.35 -10.86
N GLU A 206 0.50 -0.88 -9.70
CA GLU A 206 1.14 -2.08 -9.15
C GLU A 206 0.47 -3.37 -9.64
N LEU A 207 -0.78 -3.29 -10.12
CA LEU A 207 -1.50 -4.43 -10.65
C LEU A 207 -0.85 -4.93 -11.94
N HIS A 208 -0.55 -6.24 -12.00
CA HIS A 208 0.13 -6.90 -13.13
C HIS A 208 1.55 -6.39 -13.45
N ASN A 209 2.15 -5.56 -12.59
CA ASN A 209 3.38 -4.83 -12.91
C ASN A 209 4.59 -5.74 -13.25
N ASN A 210 4.90 -6.72 -12.38
CA ASN A 210 6.08 -7.59 -12.57
C ASN A 210 5.75 -8.99 -13.11
N VAL A 211 4.59 -9.52 -12.71
CA VAL A 211 4.04 -10.80 -13.13
C VAL A 211 2.57 -10.58 -13.41
N GLN A 212 2.06 -11.20 -14.46
CA GLN A 212 0.63 -11.17 -14.73
C GLN A 212 -0.13 -11.93 -13.63
N SER A 213 -0.84 -11.18 -12.80
CA SER A 213 -1.71 -11.74 -11.76
C SER A 213 -2.83 -12.56 -12.40
N ALA A 214 -3.13 -13.72 -11.81
CA ALA A 214 -4.29 -14.53 -12.15
C ALA A 214 -5.60 -13.80 -11.83
N LEU A 215 -5.57 -12.97 -10.78
CA LEU A 215 -6.64 -12.04 -10.43
C LEU A 215 -6.02 -10.76 -9.86
N ALA A 216 -6.42 -9.61 -10.38
CA ALA A 216 -6.03 -8.30 -9.84
C ALA A 216 -7.29 -7.53 -9.43
N ILE A 217 -7.30 -7.01 -8.21
CA ILE A 217 -8.43 -6.29 -7.63
C ILE A 217 -7.93 -4.92 -7.17
N GLN A 218 -8.43 -3.86 -7.81
CA GLN A 218 -8.27 -2.52 -7.29
C GLN A 218 -9.26 -2.32 -6.13
N ALA A 219 -8.77 -2.34 -4.90
CA ALA A 219 -9.63 -2.14 -3.73
C ALA A 219 -8.86 -1.55 -2.53
N ASP A 220 -9.59 -0.81 -1.70
CA ASP A 220 -9.17 -0.50 -0.34
C ASP A 220 -9.12 -1.80 0.47
N LEU A 221 -8.02 -2.01 1.19
CA LEU A 221 -7.79 -3.31 1.85
C LEU A 221 -8.73 -3.56 3.01
N ASN A 222 -9.10 -2.53 3.78
CA ASN A 222 -10.07 -2.70 4.85
C ASN A 222 -11.45 -3.04 4.27
N THR A 223 -11.86 -2.34 3.20
CA THR A 223 -13.11 -2.60 2.48
C THR A 223 -13.17 -4.02 1.92
N VAL A 224 -12.17 -4.45 1.15
CA VAL A 224 -12.20 -5.79 0.52
C VAL A 224 -12.07 -6.91 1.54
N LEU A 225 -11.31 -6.74 2.62
CA LEU A 225 -11.23 -7.74 3.68
C LEU A 225 -12.58 -7.88 4.40
N LYS A 226 -13.33 -6.80 4.63
CA LYS A 226 -14.72 -6.89 5.12
C LYS A 226 -15.59 -7.69 4.18
N GLN A 227 -15.55 -7.39 2.88
CA GLN A 227 -16.33 -8.12 1.88
C GLN A 227 -15.98 -9.63 1.85
N LEU A 228 -14.71 -9.97 2.04
CA LEU A 228 -14.25 -11.36 2.12
C LEU A 228 -14.69 -12.04 3.43
N ASN A 229 -14.72 -11.31 4.54
CA ASN A 229 -15.16 -11.83 5.85
C ASN A 229 -16.68 -12.05 5.91
N GLU A 230 -17.45 -11.21 5.22
CA GLU A 230 -18.92 -11.32 5.09
C GLU A 230 -19.37 -12.53 4.26
N ASN A 231 -18.45 -13.20 3.56
CA ASN A 231 -18.81 -14.40 2.80
C ASN A 231 -19.24 -15.54 3.75
N GLU A 232 -20.49 -15.98 3.62
CA GLU A 232 -21.10 -17.01 4.47
C GLU A 232 -20.56 -18.45 4.24
N THR A 233 -19.50 -18.61 3.45
CA THR A 233 -18.91 -19.92 3.20
C THR A 233 -18.34 -20.52 4.48
N LYS A 234 -18.70 -21.78 4.77
CA LYS A 234 -18.10 -22.58 5.85
C LYS A 234 -16.71 -23.12 5.50
N TRP A 235 -16.23 -22.84 4.29
CA TRP A 235 -14.94 -23.34 3.84
C TRP A 235 -13.81 -22.72 4.67
N LYS A 236 -12.90 -23.58 5.14
CA LYS A 236 -11.64 -23.19 5.77
C LYS A 236 -10.54 -24.06 5.19
N TYR A 237 -9.34 -23.51 5.08
CA TYR A 237 -8.20 -24.29 4.65
C TYR A 237 -7.80 -25.29 5.74
N ASP A 238 -7.73 -26.57 5.39
CA ASP A 238 -7.55 -27.64 6.37
C ASP A 238 -6.14 -27.61 7.00
N ALA A 239 -6.10 -27.57 8.34
CA ALA A 239 -4.89 -27.56 9.16
C ALA A 239 -4.10 -28.88 9.13
N ALA A 240 -4.72 -29.97 8.66
CA ALA A 240 -4.12 -31.30 8.52
C ALA A 240 -3.44 -31.52 7.16
N THR A 241 -3.43 -30.52 6.28
CA THR A 241 -2.81 -30.61 4.95
C THR A 241 -1.30 -30.86 5.02
N GLN A 242 -0.79 -31.53 3.99
CA GLN A 242 0.66 -31.71 3.81
C GLN A 242 1.41 -30.37 3.76
N TRP A 243 0.75 -29.32 3.27
CA TRP A 243 1.30 -27.97 3.24
C TRP A 243 1.58 -27.42 4.64
N TRP A 244 0.58 -27.45 5.53
CA TRP A 244 0.76 -27.05 6.92
C TRP A 244 1.83 -27.88 7.64
N ASN A 245 1.87 -29.19 7.39
CA ASN A 245 2.90 -30.06 7.95
C ASN A 245 4.31 -29.67 7.50
N LEU A 246 4.50 -29.38 6.20
CA LEU A 246 5.77 -28.90 5.65
C LEU A 246 6.19 -27.56 6.27
N LEU A 247 5.27 -26.59 6.33
CA LEU A 247 5.52 -25.27 6.89
C LEU A 247 5.89 -25.37 8.38
N ARG A 248 5.13 -26.10 9.18
CA ARG A 248 5.40 -26.31 10.62
C ARG A 248 6.75 -26.98 10.85
N LYS A 249 7.09 -28.01 10.05
CA LYS A 249 8.40 -28.67 10.12
C LYS A 249 9.54 -27.69 9.84
N LYS A 250 9.38 -26.81 8.85
CA LYS A 250 10.37 -25.77 8.53
C LYS A 250 10.46 -24.69 9.59
N LEU A 251 9.34 -24.27 10.17
CA LEU A 251 9.32 -23.33 11.29
C LEU A 251 10.10 -23.87 12.50
N ALA A 252 9.84 -25.12 12.89
CA ALA A 252 10.54 -25.77 13.99
C ALA A 252 12.06 -25.88 13.74
N ALA A 253 12.44 -26.34 12.53
CA ALA A 253 13.85 -26.50 12.16
C ALA A 253 14.61 -25.17 12.12
N ASN A 254 13.96 -24.07 11.70
CA ASN A 254 14.61 -22.76 11.63
C ASN A 254 14.70 -22.09 13.01
N LYS A 255 13.71 -22.31 13.90
CA LYS A 255 13.78 -21.81 15.27
C LYS A 255 14.99 -22.37 16.02
N GLN A 256 15.25 -23.68 15.89
CA GLN A 256 16.42 -24.35 16.48
C GLN A 256 17.79 -23.86 15.96
N ARG A 257 17.83 -23.11 14.85
CA ARG A 257 19.07 -22.56 14.28
C ARG A 257 19.33 -21.11 14.68
N SER A 258 18.32 -20.43 15.21
CA SER A 258 18.39 -19.03 15.64
C SER A 258 18.62 -18.88 17.15
N ASP A 259 18.45 -19.97 17.90
CA ASP A 259 18.85 -20.12 19.30
C ASP A 259 20.28 -20.69 19.38
#